data_AF-A0A2D5TSG4-F1
#
_entry.id   AF-A0A2D5TSG4-F1
#
_cell.length_a   1.000
_cell.length_b   1.000
_cell.length_c   1.000
_cell.angle_alpha   90.00
_cell.angle_beta   90.00
_cell.angle_gamma   90.00
#
_symmetry.space_group_name_H-M   'P 1'
#
loop_
_entity.id
_entity.type
_entity.pdbx_description
1 polymer ?
#
loop_
_entity_poly.entity_id
_entity_poly.type
_entity_poly.pdbx_seq_one_letter_code
_entity_poly.pdbx_strand_id
1 'polypeptide(L)'
;MEKYSYNQFEYLNREANSKKPIIKHNLDEPDYVYKYYSLTSYNVDSVVNSYFYASHPIELNDVLDSNPFLLYSSKKLSLEHYENIFSEVLTDNEVFELYEKDINDENRCNAYISTLYEISSNLFGVVSFSKSGNNSLMWPHYTQENGFQLKFKTSSLKSSLSSLLNENNEEILGIYPVNYSDKIEPIDISMFNSFHIPFYYLTNIKSIKWQYENEWRLIASKSNMGVPHSKAGLSNRPDYFVGKENRFIFYGKEIIEHICLGFTFFKGKDFDLLWLNSKELQIKLKKKNRDKTPIVKLSLLNFIFFNLKDKLYLSGIKYELDENEKPYLTRTKEKVEIYKKNSKTFIITRTNKIIILKD
;
A
#
# COMPACT_ATOMS: atom_id res chain seq x y z
N MET A 1 -28.12 3.83 12.57
CA MET A 1 -26.89 3.02 12.69
C MET A 1 -27.01 1.88 11.71
N GLU A 2 -26.25 1.93 10.63
CA GLU A 2 -26.23 0.88 9.61
C GLU A 2 -25.15 -0.13 9.96
N LYS A 3 -25.36 -1.39 9.57
CA LYS A 3 -24.43 -2.49 9.81
C LYS A 3 -24.43 -3.44 8.62
N TYR A 4 -23.24 -3.93 8.27
CA TYR A 4 -23.07 -5.03 7.34
C TYR A 4 -22.05 -6.02 7.89
N SER A 5 -22.30 -7.32 7.76
CA SER A 5 -21.42 -8.38 8.26
C SER A 5 -21.03 -9.26 7.10
N TYR A 6 -19.73 -9.51 6.96
CA TYR A 6 -19.20 -10.35 5.89
C TYR A 6 -17.89 -11.01 6.33
N ASN A 7 -17.81 -12.33 6.20
CA ASN A 7 -16.61 -13.12 6.48
C ASN A 7 -15.94 -12.79 7.83
N GLN A 8 -16.71 -12.81 8.92
CA GLN A 8 -16.27 -12.49 10.30
C GLN A 8 -15.89 -11.01 10.56
N PHE A 9 -16.06 -10.13 9.57
CA PHE A 9 -15.89 -8.68 9.73
C PHE A 9 -17.26 -8.02 9.87
N GLU A 10 -17.33 -6.92 10.61
CA GLU A 10 -18.51 -6.07 10.70
C GLU A 10 -18.18 -4.63 10.33
N TYR A 11 -18.90 -4.07 9.36
CA TYR A 11 -18.81 -2.69 8.91
C TYR A 11 -19.93 -1.91 9.57
N LEU A 12 -19.60 -0.85 10.30
CA LEU A 12 -20.56 -0.11 11.13
C LEU A 12 -20.53 1.38 10.81
N ASN A 13 -21.67 1.93 10.44
CA ASN A 13 -21.86 3.38 10.35
C ASN A 13 -22.50 3.91 11.65
N ARG A 14 -21.73 4.70 12.41
CA ARG A 14 -22.06 5.14 13.78
C ARG A 14 -22.52 6.60 13.83
N GLU A 15 -23.51 6.95 13.02
CA GLU A 15 -24.04 8.32 12.90
C GLU A 15 -24.54 8.94 14.23
N ALA A 16 -24.94 8.13 15.21
CA ALA A 16 -25.61 8.63 16.42
C ALA A 16 -24.73 9.45 17.40
N ASN A 17 -23.40 9.51 17.23
CA ASN A 17 -22.50 10.14 18.23
C ASN A 17 -21.22 10.76 17.63
N SER A 18 -21.24 11.29 16.39
CA SER A 18 -20.04 11.88 15.72
C SER A 18 -18.83 10.92 15.62
N LYS A 19 -19.08 9.61 15.65
CA LYS A 19 -18.03 8.59 15.52
C LYS A 19 -17.94 8.14 14.07
N LYS A 20 -16.73 8.19 13.51
CA LYS A 20 -16.41 7.71 12.17
C LYS A 20 -16.88 6.26 11.98
N PRO A 21 -17.25 5.84 10.76
CA PRO A 21 -17.52 4.44 10.49
C PRO A 21 -16.28 3.59 10.79
N ILE A 22 -16.49 2.34 11.19
CA ILE A 22 -15.41 1.43 11.56
C ILE A 22 -15.58 0.04 10.95
N ILE A 23 -14.45 -0.65 10.78
CA ILE A 23 -14.39 -2.09 10.51
C ILE A 23 -14.05 -2.79 11.83
N LYS A 24 -14.93 -3.67 12.31
CA LYS A 24 -14.64 -4.57 13.42
C LYS A 24 -14.17 -5.94 12.90
N HIS A 25 -13.20 -6.49 13.58
CA HIS A 25 -12.64 -7.82 13.32
C HIS A 25 -12.06 -8.41 14.61
N ASN A 26 -11.78 -9.72 14.61
CA ASN A 26 -11.17 -10.43 15.74
C ASN A 26 -9.65 -10.59 15.61
N LEU A 27 -9.03 -9.98 14.60
CA LEU A 27 -7.58 -10.05 14.39
C LEU A 27 -6.83 -9.08 15.31
N ASP A 28 -5.74 -9.55 15.90
CA ASP A 28 -4.83 -8.73 16.69
C ASP A 28 -4.05 -7.76 15.78
N GLU A 29 -4.06 -6.49 16.21
CA GLU A 29 -3.19 -5.46 15.64
C GLU A 29 -1.72 -5.88 15.76
N PRO A 30 -0.96 -5.88 14.65
CA PRO A 30 0.43 -6.29 14.71
C PRO A 30 1.28 -5.21 15.40
N ASP A 31 2.24 -5.62 16.21
CA ASP A 31 3.24 -4.70 16.79
C ASP A 31 4.05 -3.98 15.71
N TYR A 32 4.27 -4.65 14.58
CA TYR A 32 5.04 -4.17 13.45
C TYR A 32 4.35 -4.42 12.11
N VAL A 33 4.49 -3.46 11.22
CA VAL A 33 4.08 -3.58 9.82
C VAL A 33 5.26 -3.37 8.89
N TYR A 34 5.19 -4.00 7.72
CA TYR A 34 6.28 -4.06 6.77
C TYR A 34 5.82 -3.56 5.40
N LYS A 35 6.64 -2.72 4.76
CA LYS A 35 6.40 -2.26 3.39
C LYS A 35 7.50 -2.76 2.48
N TYR A 36 7.13 -3.52 1.45
CA TYR A 36 8.03 -4.03 0.44
C TYR A 36 8.02 -3.12 -0.78
N TYR A 37 9.20 -2.79 -1.30
CA TYR A 37 9.39 -1.89 -2.42
C TYR A 37 10.24 -2.53 -3.51
N SER A 38 9.78 -2.41 -4.75
CA SER A 38 10.63 -2.62 -5.92
C SER A 38 11.64 -1.48 -6.04
N LEU A 39 12.79 -1.76 -6.67
CA LEU A 39 13.83 -0.76 -6.83
C LEU A 39 13.56 0.17 -8.03
N THR A 40 12.73 1.19 -7.81
CA THR A 40 12.44 2.23 -8.80
C THR A 40 12.87 3.59 -8.27
N SER A 41 13.00 4.59 -9.16
CA SER A 41 13.26 5.97 -8.73
C SER A 41 12.15 6.50 -7.84
N TYR A 42 10.89 6.17 -8.13
CA TYR A 42 9.73 6.61 -7.34
C TYR A 42 9.73 6.01 -5.94
N ASN A 43 10.01 4.72 -5.81
CA ASN A 43 10.04 4.06 -4.50
C ASN A 43 11.22 4.55 -3.65
N VAL A 44 12.39 4.77 -4.24
CA VAL A 44 13.52 5.36 -3.49
C VAL A 44 13.24 6.80 -3.11
N ASP A 45 12.64 7.59 -4.01
CA ASP A 45 12.21 8.96 -3.72
C ASP A 45 11.25 9.00 -2.52
N SER A 46 10.26 8.10 -2.47
CA SER A 46 9.31 8.00 -1.36
C SER A 46 9.97 7.79 -0.01
N VAL A 47 11.05 7.01 0.05
CA VAL A 47 11.79 6.78 1.30
C VAL A 47 12.69 7.95 1.64
N VAL A 48 13.40 8.50 0.64
CA VAL A 48 14.31 9.64 0.83
C VAL A 48 13.54 10.87 1.35
N ASN A 49 12.34 11.09 0.82
CA ASN A 49 11.47 12.21 1.16
C ASN A 49 10.40 11.85 2.21
N SER A 50 10.43 10.62 2.73
CA SER A 50 9.60 10.15 3.86
C SER A 50 8.10 10.31 3.64
N TYR A 51 7.60 9.76 2.54
CA TYR A 51 6.19 9.64 2.26
C TYR A 51 5.80 8.25 1.78
N PHE A 52 4.56 7.86 2.00
CA PHE A 52 3.91 6.77 1.29
C PHE A 52 3.13 7.32 0.11
N TYR A 53 3.16 6.61 -1.01
CA TYR A 53 2.24 6.87 -2.10
C TYR A 53 0.94 6.12 -1.84
N ALA A 54 -0.16 6.84 -1.66
CA ALA A 54 -1.50 6.30 -1.50
C ALA A 54 -2.09 5.95 -2.86
N SER A 55 -1.98 4.67 -3.23
CA SER A 55 -2.38 4.13 -4.52
C SER A 55 -3.87 4.33 -4.78
N HIS A 56 -4.21 4.66 -6.03
CA HIS A 56 -5.58 4.58 -6.50
C HIS A 56 -5.97 3.09 -6.63
N PRO A 57 -7.24 2.69 -6.41
CA PRO A 57 -7.69 1.30 -6.60
C PRO A 57 -7.23 0.62 -7.90
N ILE A 58 -7.30 1.32 -9.04
CA ILE A 58 -6.81 0.86 -10.36
C ILE A 58 -5.33 0.41 -10.35
N GLU A 59 -4.53 0.91 -9.41
CA GLU A 59 -3.09 0.61 -9.32
C GLU A 59 -2.79 -0.55 -8.36
N LEU A 60 -3.80 -1.12 -7.71
CA LEU A 60 -3.65 -2.32 -6.89
C LEU A 60 -3.31 -3.53 -7.76
N ASN A 61 -2.70 -4.53 -7.15
CA ASN A 61 -2.15 -5.69 -7.85
C ASN A 61 -3.20 -6.71 -8.31
N ASP A 62 -4.39 -6.69 -7.71
CA ASP A 62 -5.53 -7.53 -8.09
C ASP A 62 -6.62 -6.68 -8.74
N VAL A 63 -7.03 -7.05 -9.95
CA VAL A 63 -8.07 -6.32 -10.69
C VAL A 63 -9.46 -6.46 -10.06
N LEU A 64 -9.68 -7.47 -9.22
CA LEU A 64 -10.94 -7.67 -8.49
C LEU A 64 -10.98 -6.90 -7.16
N ASP A 65 -9.86 -6.35 -6.72
CA ASP A 65 -9.70 -5.64 -5.47
C ASP A 65 -10.09 -4.17 -5.62
N SER A 66 -10.92 -3.67 -4.69
CA SER A 66 -11.41 -2.29 -4.69
C SER A 66 -12.03 -1.86 -6.03
N ASN A 67 -12.62 -2.82 -6.75
CA ASN A 67 -13.18 -2.62 -8.09
C ASN A 67 -14.65 -2.16 -8.03
N PRO A 68 -15.12 -1.25 -8.91
CA PRO A 68 -16.51 -0.81 -8.93
C PRO A 68 -17.53 -1.94 -9.11
N PHE A 69 -17.15 -3.07 -9.72
CA PHE A 69 -18.01 -4.28 -9.82
C PHE A 69 -18.29 -4.96 -8.47
N LEU A 70 -17.64 -4.52 -7.39
CA LEU A 70 -17.99 -4.90 -6.02
C LEU A 70 -19.24 -4.18 -5.50
N LEU A 71 -19.79 -3.25 -6.27
CA LEU A 71 -20.98 -2.48 -5.94
C LEU A 71 -22.08 -2.83 -6.94
N TYR A 72 -23.29 -3.03 -6.46
CA TYR A 72 -24.48 -3.15 -7.30
C TYR A 72 -25.70 -2.62 -6.58
N SER A 73 -26.81 -2.45 -7.30
CA SER A 73 -28.10 -2.10 -6.71
C SER A 73 -29.12 -3.18 -7.05
N SER A 74 -29.72 -3.82 -6.04
CA SER A 74 -30.84 -4.77 -6.26
C SER A 74 -32.19 -4.09 -6.44
N LYS A 75 -32.29 -2.83 -5.99
CA LYS A 75 -33.49 -1.98 -6.09
C LYS A 75 -33.16 -0.66 -6.77
N LYS A 76 -34.20 0.04 -7.21
CA LYS A 76 -34.06 1.43 -7.64
C LYS A 76 -33.68 2.29 -6.44
N LEU A 77 -32.66 3.13 -6.60
CA LEU A 77 -32.35 4.17 -5.62
C LEU A 77 -33.38 5.29 -5.72
N SER A 78 -33.54 6.09 -4.66
CA SER A 78 -34.41 7.27 -4.70
C SER A 78 -33.76 8.43 -5.46
N LEU A 79 -34.57 9.36 -5.97
CA LEU A 79 -34.10 10.58 -6.60
C LEU A 79 -33.15 11.38 -5.67
N GLU A 80 -33.45 11.40 -4.37
CA GLU A 80 -32.61 12.03 -3.33
C GLU A 80 -31.14 11.56 -3.37
N HIS A 81 -30.89 10.28 -3.68
CA HIS A 81 -29.50 9.81 -3.83
C HIS A 81 -28.79 10.55 -4.96
N TYR A 82 -29.46 10.74 -6.10
CA TYR A 82 -28.89 11.43 -7.26
C TYR A 82 -28.73 12.92 -6.97
N GLU A 83 -29.72 13.57 -6.36
CA GLU A 83 -29.63 14.99 -5.96
C GLU A 83 -28.40 15.23 -5.07
N ASN A 84 -28.17 14.36 -4.08
CA ASN A 84 -27.02 14.47 -3.17
C ASN A 84 -25.64 14.39 -3.85
N ILE A 85 -25.53 13.79 -5.03
CA ILE A 85 -24.25 13.68 -5.77
C ILE A 85 -24.15 14.71 -6.89
N PHE A 86 -25.25 14.94 -7.62
CA PHE A 86 -25.20 15.61 -8.90
C PHE A 86 -25.67 17.07 -8.86
N SER A 87 -26.40 17.51 -7.82
CA SER A 87 -26.97 18.86 -7.78
C SER A 87 -25.93 20.00 -7.69
N GLU A 88 -24.67 19.70 -7.35
CA GLU A 88 -23.58 20.70 -7.39
C GLU A 88 -23.07 20.97 -8.82
N VAL A 89 -23.33 20.06 -9.76
CA VAL A 89 -22.76 20.10 -11.12
C VAL A 89 -23.80 20.07 -12.23
N LEU A 90 -25.02 19.60 -11.96
CA LEU A 90 -26.14 19.51 -12.88
C LEU A 90 -27.33 20.31 -12.36
N THR A 91 -28.18 20.79 -13.26
CA THR A 91 -29.48 21.38 -12.91
C THR A 91 -30.46 20.30 -12.47
N ASP A 92 -31.49 20.66 -11.69
CA ASP A 92 -32.51 19.70 -11.21
C ASP A 92 -33.15 18.88 -12.35
N ASN A 93 -33.40 19.51 -13.50
CA ASN A 93 -33.93 18.81 -14.69
C ASN A 93 -32.95 17.78 -15.24
N GLU A 94 -31.65 18.11 -15.33
CA GLU A 94 -30.61 17.18 -15.79
C GLU A 94 -30.41 16.02 -14.81
N VAL A 95 -30.50 16.28 -13.49
CA VAL A 95 -30.47 15.23 -12.46
C VAL A 95 -31.65 14.28 -12.63
N PHE A 96 -32.86 14.82 -12.84
CA PHE A 96 -34.07 14.03 -13.05
C PHE A 96 -33.99 13.19 -14.34
N GLU A 97 -33.51 13.76 -15.44
CA GLU A 97 -33.30 13.04 -16.70
C GLU A 97 -32.27 11.90 -16.54
N LEU A 98 -31.17 12.14 -15.84
CA LEU A 98 -30.18 11.11 -15.51
C LEU A 98 -30.81 9.99 -14.66
N TYR A 99 -31.55 10.36 -13.63
CA TYR A 99 -32.25 9.43 -12.74
C TYR A 99 -33.19 8.50 -13.52
N GLU A 100 -34.12 9.06 -14.30
CA GLU A 100 -35.09 8.27 -15.08
C GLU A 100 -34.40 7.30 -16.07
N LYS A 101 -33.28 7.74 -16.66
CA LYS A 101 -32.48 6.90 -17.56
C LYS A 101 -31.74 5.77 -16.84
N ASP A 102 -31.34 5.95 -15.58
CA ASP A 102 -30.43 5.05 -14.88
C ASP A 102 -31.14 4.00 -13.99
N ILE A 103 -32.34 4.28 -13.49
CA ILE A 103 -33.08 3.40 -12.55
C ILE A 103 -33.82 2.21 -13.19
N ASN A 104 -33.58 1.88 -14.45
CA ASN A 104 -34.23 0.76 -15.11
C ASN A 104 -33.50 -0.57 -14.86
N ASP A 105 -34.13 -1.70 -15.21
CA ASP A 105 -33.60 -3.04 -14.92
C ASP A 105 -32.33 -3.40 -15.73
N GLU A 106 -32.10 -2.70 -16.85
CA GLU A 106 -30.90 -2.85 -17.69
C GLU A 106 -29.71 -2.12 -17.08
N ASN A 107 -29.90 -0.88 -16.63
CA ASN A 107 -28.85 -0.02 -16.11
C ASN A 107 -28.59 -0.22 -14.62
N ARG A 108 -29.61 -0.54 -13.81
CA ARG A 108 -29.51 -0.83 -12.37
C ARG A 108 -28.69 0.20 -11.58
N CYS A 109 -28.95 1.48 -11.82
CA CYS A 109 -28.26 2.60 -11.17
C CYS A 109 -26.74 2.65 -11.46
N ASN A 110 -26.30 2.12 -12.61
CA ASN A 110 -24.88 2.03 -12.95
C ASN A 110 -24.22 3.40 -13.11
N ALA A 111 -24.90 4.42 -13.63
CA ALA A 111 -24.35 5.77 -13.72
C ALA A 111 -24.12 6.36 -12.33
N TYR A 112 -25.05 6.16 -11.39
CA TYR A 112 -24.86 6.53 -10.00
C TYR A 112 -23.66 5.83 -9.36
N ILE A 113 -23.58 4.49 -9.45
CA ILE A 113 -22.49 3.69 -8.88
C ILE A 113 -21.14 4.10 -9.47
N SER A 114 -21.06 4.27 -10.79
CA SER A 114 -19.83 4.64 -11.48
C SER A 114 -19.34 6.02 -11.03
N THR A 115 -20.23 7.00 -10.97
CA THR A 115 -19.88 8.36 -10.51
C THR A 115 -19.48 8.36 -9.04
N LEU A 116 -20.22 7.65 -8.17
CA LEU A 116 -19.90 7.56 -6.76
C LEU A 116 -18.54 6.91 -6.51
N TYR A 117 -18.21 5.87 -7.28
CA TYR A 117 -16.89 5.25 -7.26
C TYR A 117 -15.80 6.23 -7.72
N GLU A 118 -15.99 6.95 -8.83
CA GLU A 118 -15.02 7.92 -9.35
C GLU A 118 -14.77 9.08 -8.36
N ILE A 119 -15.82 9.64 -7.78
CA ILE A 119 -15.72 10.68 -6.75
C ILE A 119 -14.96 10.12 -5.54
N SER A 120 -15.36 8.95 -5.05
CA SER A 120 -14.72 8.34 -3.89
C SER A 120 -13.24 8.07 -4.17
N SER A 121 -12.88 7.42 -5.29
CA SER A 121 -11.50 7.05 -5.62
C SER A 121 -10.60 8.25 -5.94
N ASN A 122 -11.18 9.42 -6.23
CA ASN A 122 -10.48 10.70 -6.28
C ASN A 122 -10.19 11.27 -4.87
N LEU A 123 -10.92 10.85 -3.85
CA LEU A 123 -10.81 11.37 -2.48
C LEU A 123 -10.04 10.43 -1.54
N PHE A 124 -9.77 9.18 -1.93
CA PHE A 124 -8.98 8.27 -1.12
C PHE A 124 -7.81 7.60 -1.87
N GLY A 125 -6.89 7.07 -1.08
CA GLY A 125 -5.88 6.14 -1.55
C GLY A 125 -5.51 5.11 -0.49
N VAL A 126 -4.93 4.01 -0.95
CA VAL A 126 -4.57 2.86 -0.11
C VAL A 126 -3.06 2.73 -0.03
N VAL A 127 -2.54 2.54 1.18
CA VAL A 127 -1.16 2.09 1.41
C VAL A 127 -1.19 0.70 2.03
N SER A 128 -0.78 -0.29 1.24
CA SER A 128 -0.72 -1.69 1.66
C SER A 128 0.57 -2.00 2.41
N PHE A 129 0.44 -2.47 3.65
CA PHE A 129 1.51 -3.07 4.44
C PHE A 129 1.28 -4.56 4.60
N SER A 130 2.32 -5.30 4.99
CA SER A 130 2.21 -6.69 5.43
C SER A 130 2.45 -6.78 6.94
N LYS A 131 1.70 -7.64 7.63
CA LYS A 131 2.03 -8.08 9.01
C LYS A 131 3.27 -8.97 9.04
N SER A 132 3.58 -9.67 7.94
CA SER A 132 4.76 -10.53 7.86
C SER A 132 5.96 -9.78 7.29
N GLY A 133 7.02 -9.71 8.09
CA GLY A 133 8.31 -9.22 7.62
C GLY A 133 9.11 -10.24 6.83
N ASN A 134 8.63 -11.48 6.78
CA ASN A 134 9.44 -12.66 6.51
C ASN A 134 8.93 -13.50 5.35
N ASN A 135 7.71 -13.22 4.91
CA ASN A 135 7.05 -13.96 3.85
C ASN A 135 7.96 -14.08 2.61
N SER A 136 8.27 -15.34 2.27
CA SER A 136 9.18 -15.70 1.19
C SER A 136 8.67 -15.31 -0.20
N LEU A 137 7.35 -15.22 -0.41
CA LEU A 137 6.72 -14.82 -1.68
C LEU A 137 6.69 -13.30 -1.87
N MET A 138 6.66 -12.52 -0.79
CA MET A 138 6.65 -11.04 -0.87
C MET A 138 7.94 -10.48 -1.50
N TRP A 139 9.09 -11.10 -1.22
CA TRP A 139 10.38 -10.67 -1.79
C TRP A 139 10.45 -10.77 -3.32
N PRO A 140 10.21 -11.93 -3.96
CA PRO A 140 10.25 -12.01 -5.42
C PRO A 140 9.12 -11.20 -6.06
N HIS A 141 7.91 -11.22 -5.49
CA HIS A 141 6.74 -10.55 -6.05
C HIS A 141 6.87 -9.02 -6.06
N TYR A 142 7.23 -8.42 -4.92
CA TYR A 142 7.23 -6.97 -4.79
C TYR A 142 8.61 -6.33 -4.94
N THR A 143 9.69 -7.07 -4.69
CA THR A 143 11.06 -6.50 -4.70
C THR A 143 11.91 -7.01 -5.86
N GLN A 144 11.47 -8.08 -6.54
CA GLN A 144 12.26 -8.82 -7.53
C GLN A 144 13.65 -9.22 -6.99
N GLU A 145 13.73 -9.51 -5.68
CA GLU A 145 14.96 -9.79 -4.94
C GLU A 145 16.02 -8.68 -4.92
N ASN A 146 15.76 -7.52 -5.53
CA ASN A 146 16.72 -6.43 -5.73
C ASN A 146 16.23 -5.11 -5.10
N GLY A 147 15.00 -5.08 -4.62
CA GLY A 147 14.42 -3.96 -3.89
C GLY A 147 14.77 -4.00 -2.41
N PHE A 148 13.85 -3.48 -1.59
CA PHE A 148 14.06 -3.34 -0.16
C PHE A 148 12.74 -3.42 0.61
N GLN A 149 12.85 -3.64 1.91
CA GLN A 149 11.73 -3.67 2.85
C GLN A 149 11.99 -2.65 3.96
N LEU A 150 10.95 -1.92 4.35
CA LEU A 150 10.93 -1.11 5.56
C LEU A 150 10.11 -1.81 6.65
N LYS A 151 10.58 -1.70 7.90
CA LYS A 151 9.87 -2.13 9.10
C LYS A 151 9.47 -0.90 9.90
N PHE A 152 8.22 -0.87 10.37
CA PHE A 152 7.70 0.19 11.24
C PHE A 152 7.05 -0.43 12.47
N LYS A 153 7.20 0.21 13.63
CA LYS A 153 6.36 -0.07 14.79
C LYS A 153 4.98 0.54 14.54
N THR A 154 3.92 -0.26 14.62
CA THR A 154 2.56 0.16 14.24
C THR A 154 2.08 1.35 15.07
N SER A 155 2.36 1.36 16.37
CA SER A 155 2.03 2.48 17.25
C SER A 155 2.72 3.79 16.83
N SER A 156 4.03 3.72 16.52
CA SER A 156 4.82 4.90 16.11
C SER A 156 4.37 5.43 14.76
N LEU A 157 4.01 4.53 13.84
CA LEU A 157 3.45 4.89 12.53
C LEU A 157 2.15 5.67 12.71
N LYS A 158 1.19 5.15 13.48
CA LYS A 158 -0.08 5.84 13.75
C LYS A 158 0.14 7.23 14.34
N SER A 159 0.98 7.34 15.38
CA SER A 159 1.29 8.61 16.02
C SER A 159 1.90 9.63 15.04
N SER A 160 2.84 9.19 14.20
CA SER A 160 3.48 10.06 13.20
C SER A 160 2.50 10.54 12.13
N LEU A 161 1.60 9.67 11.66
CA LEU A 161 0.59 10.05 10.68
C LEU A 161 -0.41 11.06 11.26
N SER A 162 -0.88 10.84 12.50
CA SER A 162 -1.81 11.76 13.17
C SER A 162 -1.23 13.15 13.42
N SER A 163 0.08 13.28 13.63
CA SER A 163 0.70 14.60 13.84
C SER A 163 0.82 15.43 12.55
N LEU A 164 0.89 14.78 11.38
CA LEU A 164 1.25 15.44 10.11
C LEU A 164 0.06 15.83 9.24
N LEU A 165 -1.15 15.33 9.53
CA LEU A 165 -2.33 15.52 8.66
C LEU A 165 -3.26 16.66 9.11
N ASN A 166 -2.95 17.35 10.21
CA ASN A 166 -3.86 18.29 10.85
C ASN A 166 -3.96 19.68 10.17
N GLU A 167 -3.29 19.92 9.05
CA GLU A 167 -3.24 21.26 8.44
C GLU A 167 -4.11 21.45 7.18
N ASN A 168 -4.58 20.38 6.51
CA ASN A 168 -5.17 20.48 5.14
C ASN A 168 -6.45 19.65 4.87
N ASN A 169 -7.34 19.45 5.85
CA ASN A 169 -8.52 18.56 5.71
C ASN A 169 -8.18 17.13 5.26
N GLU A 170 -6.99 16.65 5.62
CA GLU A 170 -6.52 15.31 5.31
C GLU A 170 -6.85 14.37 6.47
N GLU A 171 -7.23 13.13 6.17
CA GLU A 171 -7.71 12.21 7.20
C GLU A 171 -7.16 10.80 7.00
N ILE A 172 -6.71 10.16 8.09
CA ILE A 172 -6.59 8.70 8.12
C ILE A 172 -7.93 8.11 8.54
N LEU A 173 -8.55 7.39 7.61
CA LEU A 173 -9.80 6.67 7.83
C LEU A 173 -9.60 5.39 8.65
N GLY A 174 -8.39 4.82 8.57
CA GLY A 174 -7.92 3.81 9.51
C GLY A 174 -6.79 2.95 8.95
N ILE A 175 -6.32 2.04 9.79
CA ILE A 175 -5.41 0.95 9.41
C ILE A 175 -6.11 -0.36 9.73
N TYR A 176 -6.53 -1.10 8.71
CA TYR A 176 -7.36 -2.30 8.88
C TYR A 176 -6.73 -3.51 8.19
N PRO A 177 -6.88 -4.72 8.75
CA PRO A 177 -6.50 -5.94 8.06
C PRO A 177 -7.42 -6.18 6.87
N VAL A 178 -6.89 -6.73 5.79
CA VAL A 178 -7.69 -7.15 4.63
C VAL A 178 -8.60 -8.33 5.00
N ASN A 179 -9.86 -8.24 4.56
CA ASN A 179 -10.85 -9.30 4.68
C ASN A 179 -10.73 -10.25 3.48
N TYR A 180 -9.98 -11.33 3.66
CA TYR A 180 -9.73 -12.32 2.61
C TYR A 180 -10.89 -13.31 2.45
N SER A 181 -11.48 -13.37 1.27
CA SER A 181 -12.62 -14.26 0.97
C SER A 181 -12.34 -15.22 -0.19
N ASP A 182 -12.80 -16.46 -0.06
CA ASP A 182 -12.74 -17.47 -1.13
C ASP A 182 -13.54 -17.02 -2.37
N LYS A 183 -14.70 -16.40 -2.12
CA LYS A 183 -15.61 -15.89 -3.15
C LYS A 183 -15.93 -14.44 -2.82
N ILE A 184 -15.37 -13.53 -3.59
CA ILE A 184 -15.65 -12.10 -3.44
C ILE A 184 -17.09 -11.83 -3.89
N GLU A 185 -17.92 -11.31 -2.99
CA GLU A 185 -19.32 -10.99 -3.27
C GLU A 185 -19.51 -9.48 -3.37
N PRO A 186 -20.28 -8.96 -4.33
CA PRO A 186 -20.55 -7.54 -4.38
C PRO A 186 -21.53 -7.15 -3.27
N ILE A 187 -21.42 -5.91 -2.78
CA ILE A 187 -22.33 -5.34 -1.78
C ILE A 187 -23.45 -4.57 -2.48
N ASP A 188 -24.69 -4.79 -2.02
CA ASP A 188 -25.87 -4.09 -2.54
C ASP A 188 -25.99 -2.72 -1.89
N ILE A 189 -25.72 -1.67 -2.66
CA ILE A 189 -25.71 -0.30 -2.16
C ILE A 189 -27.12 0.20 -1.81
N SER A 190 -28.18 -0.40 -2.37
CA SER A 190 -29.57 0.00 -2.09
C SER A 190 -30.03 -0.35 -0.66
N MET A 191 -29.21 -1.08 0.08
CA MET A 191 -29.44 -1.40 1.49
C MET A 191 -28.95 -0.30 2.45
N PHE A 192 -28.31 0.76 1.93
CA PHE A 192 -27.68 1.80 2.73
C PHE A 192 -28.13 3.20 2.28
N ASN A 193 -28.29 4.09 3.25
CA ASN A 193 -28.57 5.51 3.05
C ASN A 193 -27.30 6.30 2.73
N SER A 194 -26.13 5.77 3.12
CA SER A 194 -24.82 6.41 2.93
C SER A 194 -23.82 5.46 2.26
N PHE A 195 -22.84 6.02 1.57
CA PHE A 195 -21.78 5.22 0.93
C PHE A 195 -20.70 4.74 1.91
N HIS A 196 -20.77 5.08 3.20
CA HIS A 196 -19.72 4.73 4.17
C HIS A 196 -19.46 3.24 4.27
N ILE A 197 -20.50 2.41 4.48
CA ILE A 197 -20.32 0.96 4.58
C ILE A 197 -19.84 0.35 3.26
N PRO A 198 -20.48 0.63 2.11
CA PRO A 198 -19.97 0.16 0.82
C PRO A 198 -18.52 0.55 0.54
N PHE A 199 -18.12 1.78 0.90
CA PHE A 199 -16.74 2.25 0.76
C PHE A 199 -15.73 1.42 1.58
N TYR A 200 -16.00 1.21 2.87
CA TYR A 200 -15.12 0.40 3.71
C TYR A 200 -15.11 -1.07 3.29
N TYR A 201 -16.23 -1.59 2.79
CA TYR A 201 -16.28 -2.94 2.22
C TYR A 201 -15.39 -3.06 0.98
N LEU A 202 -15.61 -2.16 0.00
CA LEU A 202 -14.88 -2.06 -1.27
C LEU A 202 -13.36 -2.05 -1.04
N THR A 203 -12.89 -1.23 -0.11
CA THR A 203 -11.46 -1.03 0.16
C THR A 203 -10.82 -2.11 1.01
N ASN A 204 -11.60 -3.04 1.56
CA ASN A 204 -11.15 -4.01 2.55
C ASN A 204 -11.19 -5.46 2.09
N ILE A 205 -12.05 -5.81 1.13
CA ILE A 205 -12.19 -7.17 0.63
C ILE A 205 -11.15 -7.52 -0.43
N LYS A 206 -10.60 -8.75 -0.37
CA LYS A 206 -9.66 -9.28 -1.37
C LYS A 206 -9.81 -10.79 -1.51
N SER A 207 -9.36 -11.37 -2.63
CA SER A 207 -9.36 -12.82 -2.81
C SER A 207 -8.42 -13.51 -1.81
N ILE A 208 -8.88 -14.63 -1.23
CA ILE A 208 -8.08 -15.51 -0.36
C ILE A 208 -6.75 -15.94 -0.96
N LYS A 209 -6.62 -15.95 -2.30
CA LYS A 209 -5.38 -16.31 -3.00
C LYS A 209 -4.22 -15.37 -2.63
N TRP A 210 -4.52 -14.17 -2.16
CA TRP A 210 -3.55 -13.17 -1.71
C TRP A 210 -3.33 -13.18 -0.18
N GLN A 211 -3.91 -14.13 0.56
CA GLN A 211 -3.82 -14.16 2.04
C GLN A 211 -2.39 -14.23 2.56
N TYR A 212 -1.45 -14.77 1.76
CA TYR A 212 -0.04 -14.84 2.11
C TYR A 212 0.56 -13.45 2.37
N GLU A 213 -0.01 -12.39 1.78
CA GLU A 213 0.44 -11.01 2.00
C GLU A 213 0.19 -10.56 3.44
N ASN A 214 -0.79 -11.16 4.13
CA ASN A 214 -1.21 -10.78 5.48
C ASN A 214 -1.36 -9.25 5.59
N GLU A 215 -2.13 -8.69 4.65
CA GLU A 215 -2.13 -7.27 4.30
C GLU A 215 -2.90 -6.45 5.35
N TRP A 216 -2.32 -5.31 5.72
CA TRP A 216 -2.96 -4.25 6.50
C TRP A 216 -2.95 -2.96 5.68
N ARG A 217 -4.13 -2.35 5.50
CA ARG A 217 -4.32 -1.17 4.67
C ARG A 217 -4.47 0.06 5.51
N LEU A 218 -3.58 1.02 5.32
CA LEU A 218 -3.85 2.41 5.66
C LEU A 218 -4.74 3.00 4.56
N ILE A 219 -5.89 3.51 4.95
CA ILE A 219 -6.81 4.24 4.07
C ILE A 219 -6.68 5.72 4.42
N ALA A 220 -6.19 6.50 3.46
CA ALA A 220 -6.03 7.94 3.60
C ALA A 220 -7.03 8.66 2.70
N SER A 221 -7.62 9.73 3.22
CA SER A 221 -8.50 10.64 2.50
C SER A 221 -7.83 12.00 2.37
N LYS A 222 -7.84 12.55 1.15
CA LYS A 222 -7.33 13.89 0.83
C LYS A 222 -8.17 14.50 -0.27
N SER A 223 -8.27 15.83 -0.27
CA SER A 223 -8.90 16.51 -1.40
C SER A 223 -8.11 16.25 -2.68
N ASN A 224 -8.80 15.78 -3.72
CA ASN A 224 -8.34 15.84 -5.10
C ASN A 224 -7.06 15.04 -5.41
N MET A 225 -7.07 13.74 -5.13
CA MET A 225 -5.95 12.80 -5.36
C MET A 225 -5.78 12.39 -6.84
N GLY A 226 -6.71 12.78 -7.72
CA GLY A 226 -6.72 12.50 -9.15
C GLY A 226 -7.21 11.08 -9.50
N VAL A 227 -7.63 10.87 -10.74
CA VAL A 227 -8.08 9.57 -11.26
C VAL A 227 -7.26 9.18 -12.49
N PRO A 228 -6.45 8.09 -12.42
CA PRO A 228 -5.59 7.67 -13.52
C PRO A 228 -6.37 6.84 -14.56
N HIS A 229 -7.33 7.46 -15.25
CA HIS A 229 -8.15 6.81 -16.27
C HIS A 229 -7.36 6.08 -17.36
N SER A 230 -6.15 6.53 -17.69
CA SER A 230 -5.25 5.92 -18.67
C SER A 230 -4.71 4.55 -18.23
N LYS A 231 -4.80 4.23 -16.94
CA LYS A 231 -4.44 2.92 -16.38
C LYS A 231 -5.62 1.95 -16.31
N ALA A 232 -6.84 2.44 -16.51
CA ALA A 232 -8.02 1.57 -16.57
C ALA A 232 -8.05 0.81 -17.90
N GLY A 233 -8.42 -0.48 -17.84
CA GLY A 233 -8.61 -1.28 -19.05
C GLY A 233 -9.67 -0.67 -19.96
N LEU A 234 -9.39 -0.62 -21.27
CA LEU A 234 -10.30 -0.14 -22.32
C LEU A 234 -10.75 1.34 -22.20
N SER A 235 -10.17 2.12 -21.29
CA SER A 235 -10.46 3.54 -21.15
C SER A 235 -9.66 4.37 -22.14
N ASN A 236 -10.33 5.30 -22.83
CA ASN A 236 -9.72 6.34 -23.65
C ASN A 236 -9.77 7.73 -22.98
N ARG A 237 -10.28 7.80 -21.74
CA ARG A 237 -10.43 9.06 -21.03
C ARG A 237 -9.04 9.57 -20.61
N PRO A 238 -8.77 10.88 -20.74
CA PRO A 238 -7.58 11.47 -20.19
C PRO A 238 -7.59 11.32 -18.68
N ASP A 239 -6.42 11.19 -18.08
CA ASP A 239 -6.27 11.18 -16.63
C ASP A 239 -6.78 12.50 -16.04
N TYR A 240 -7.53 12.39 -14.94
CA TYR A 240 -7.87 13.54 -14.13
C TYR A 240 -6.71 13.78 -13.15
N PHE A 241 -5.78 14.65 -13.52
CA PHE A 241 -4.60 14.96 -12.72
C PHE A 241 -4.69 16.34 -12.09
N VAL A 242 -4.36 16.39 -10.80
CA VAL A 242 -4.30 17.62 -10.02
C VAL A 242 -2.86 17.84 -9.55
N GLY A 243 -2.24 16.79 -9.02
CA GLY A 243 -0.83 16.72 -8.62
C GLY A 243 -0.51 15.33 -8.08
N LYS A 244 0.68 14.77 -8.37
CA LYS A 244 1.06 13.44 -7.83
C LYS A 244 1.28 13.47 -6.33
N GLU A 245 1.72 14.63 -5.85
CA GLU A 245 1.96 14.99 -4.46
C GLU A 245 0.69 14.92 -3.60
N ASN A 246 -0.51 15.07 -4.19
CA ASN A 246 -1.76 14.90 -3.45
C ASN A 246 -1.97 13.45 -2.98
N ARG A 247 -1.23 12.49 -3.53
CA ARG A 247 -1.21 11.09 -3.08
C ARG A 247 -0.12 10.81 -2.06
N PHE A 248 0.66 11.80 -1.64
CA PHE A 248 1.75 11.58 -0.69
C PHE A 248 1.24 11.68 0.75
N ILE A 249 1.49 10.63 1.52
CA ILE A 249 1.19 10.57 2.96
C ILE A 249 2.53 10.61 3.70
N PHE A 250 2.89 11.77 4.23
CA PHE A 250 4.18 11.97 4.90
C PHE A 250 4.24 11.26 6.25
N TYR A 251 5.44 10.82 6.61
CA TYR A 251 5.77 10.25 7.92
C TYR A 251 7.14 10.74 8.39
N GLY A 252 7.39 10.70 9.69
CA GLY A 252 8.69 11.07 10.25
C GLY A 252 9.75 10.00 9.95
N LYS A 253 10.84 10.33 9.25
CA LYS A 253 11.87 9.33 8.88
C LYS A 253 12.43 8.51 10.05
N GLU A 254 12.42 9.08 11.25
CA GLU A 254 12.87 8.46 12.49
C GLU A 254 12.07 7.22 12.89
N ILE A 255 10.81 7.10 12.45
CA ILE A 255 9.95 5.94 12.75
C ILE A 255 10.31 4.68 11.95
N ILE A 256 11.21 4.78 10.96
CA ILE A 256 11.73 3.61 10.27
C ILE A 256 12.57 2.81 11.28
N GLU A 257 12.10 1.64 11.68
CA GLU A 257 12.81 0.76 12.61
C GLU A 257 13.99 0.11 11.91
N HIS A 258 13.75 -0.52 10.76
CA HIS A 258 14.77 -1.19 9.96
C HIS A 258 14.55 -0.97 8.47
N ILE A 259 15.65 -0.98 7.71
CA ILE A 259 15.65 -1.18 6.27
C ILE A 259 16.41 -2.44 5.92
N CYS A 260 15.76 -3.34 5.18
CA CYS A 260 16.36 -4.58 4.70
C CYS A 260 16.52 -4.53 3.19
N LEU A 261 17.74 -4.69 2.68
CA LEU A 261 18.00 -4.79 1.24
C LEU A 261 17.82 -6.24 0.77
N GLY A 262 17.29 -6.40 -0.45
CA GLY A 262 17.07 -7.71 -1.06
C GLY A 262 18.36 -8.48 -1.30
N PHE A 263 18.25 -9.81 -1.44
CA PHE A 263 19.38 -10.73 -1.56
C PHE A 263 20.30 -10.37 -2.75
N THR A 264 19.72 -9.91 -3.85
CA THR A 264 20.46 -9.56 -5.08
C THR A 264 20.79 -8.06 -5.20
N PHE A 265 20.57 -7.27 -4.13
CA PHE A 265 20.81 -5.83 -4.15
C PHE A 265 22.26 -5.49 -4.52
N PHE A 266 23.24 -6.19 -3.94
CA PHE A 266 24.65 -6.03 -4.32
C PHE A 266 25.07 -7.08 -5.34
N LYS A 267 24.87 -6.77 -6.63
CA LYS A 267 25.26 -7.65 -7.74
C LYS A 267 26.32 -7.02 -8.64
N GLY A 268 27.19 -7.86 -9.20
CA GLY A 268 28.30 -7.44 -10.05
C GLY A 268 27.89 -6.67 -11.32
N LYS A 269 26.61 -6.77 -11.74
CA LYS A 269 26.06 -5.97 -12.84
C LYS A 269 26.05 -4.46 -12.52
N ASP A 270 25.89 -4.10 -11.24
CA ASP A 270 25.67 -2.72 -10.81
C ASP A 270 26.87 -2.16 -10.01
N PHE A 271 27.69 -3.05 -9.44
CA PHE A 271 28.82 -2.69 -8.59
C PHE A 271 30.10 -3.45 -9.00
N ASP A 272 31.25 -2.82 -8.82
CA ASP A 272 32.51 -3.52 -8.59
C ASP A 272 32.53 -3.96 -7.12
N LEU A 273 32.71 -5.26 -6.89
CA LEU A 273 32.66 -5.89 -5.57
C LEU A 273 34.07 -6.38 -5.22
N LEU A 274 34.62 -5.94 -4.08
CA LEU A 274 35.93 -6.34 -3.58
C LEU A 274 35.84 -6.70 -2.09
N TRP A 275 36.02 -7.98 -1.76
CA TRP A 275 36.17 -8.41 -0.37
C TRP A 275 37.53 -7.95 0.15
N LEU A 276 37.51 -7.17 1.24
CA LEU A 276 38.73 -6.72 1.92
C LEU A 276 39.21 -7.75 2.95
N ASN A 277 38.27 -8.51 3.51
CA ASN A 277 38.48 -9.64 4.42
C ASN A 277 37.18 -10.48 4.49
N SER A 278 37.06 -11.37 5.47
CA SER A 278 35.90 -12.26 5.63
C SER A 278 34.59 -11.56 6.01
N LYS A 279 34.65 -10.29 6.45
CA LYS A 279 33.48 -9.52 6.92
C LYS A 279 33.20 -8.26 6.12
N GLU A 280 34.22 -7.67 5.50
CA GLU A 280 34.13 -6.37 4.85
C GLU A 280 34.11 -6.49 3.33
N LEU A 281 33.04 -5.95 2.74
CA LEU A 281 32.84 -5.87 1.30
C LEU A 281 32.90 -4.40 0.86
N GLN A 282 33.91 -4.04 0.08
CA GLN A 282 33.91 -2.77 -0.62
C GLN A 282 33.06 -2.87 -1.87
N ILE A 283 32.09 -1.96 -2.00
CA ILE A 283 31.25 -1.82 -3.20
C ILE A 283 31.54 -0.49 -3.87
N LYS A 284 31.73 -0.49 -5.18
CA LYS A 284 31.90 0.73 -5.98
C LYS A 284 30.89 0.73 -7.12
N LEU A 285 30.10 1.78 -7.24
CA LEU A 285 29.07 1.85 -8.27
C LEU A 285 29.67 1.94 -9.68
N LYS A 286 29.14 1.12 -10.60
CA LYS A 286 29.47 1.20 -12.03
C LYS A 286 28.70 2.36 -12.67
N LYS A 287 29.39 3.16 -13.51
CA LYS A 287 28.71 4.11 -14.40
C LYS A 287 28.12 3.35 -15.58
N LYS A 288 26.83 3.55 -15.88
CA LYS A 288 26.21 3.14 -17.13
C LYS A 288 25.48 4.33 -17.74
N ASN A 289 25.68 4.55 -19.04
CA ASN A 289 25.17 5.76 -19.71
C ASN A 289 23.63 5.76 -19.91
N ARG A 290 22.97 4.58 -19.88
CA ARG A 290 21.51 4.46 -20.11
C ARG A 290 20.72 3.87 -18.94
N ASP A 291 21.37 3.16 -18.02
CA ASP A 291 20.71 2.48 -16.91
C ASP A 291 20.71 3.38 -15.66
N LYS A 292 19.52 3.79 -15.20
CA LYS A 292 19.36 4.64 -14.00
C LYS A 292 19.50 3.84 -12.69
N THR A 293 19.49 2.51 -12.73
CA THR A 293 19.54 1.65 -11.53
C THR A 293 20.70 1.97 -10.59
N PRO A 294 21.95 2.16 -11.07
CA PRO A 294 23.06 2.52 -10.19
C PRO A 294 22.82 3.85 -9.45
N ILE A 295 22.24 4.85 -10.13
CA ILE A 295 21.93 6.16 -9.52
C ILE A 295 20.84 6.01 -8.45
N VAL A 296 19.81 5.22 -8.73
CA VAL A 296 18.75 4.90 -7.75
C VAL A 296 19.33 4.22 -6.50
N LYS A 297 20.20 3.22 -6.68
CA LYS A 297 20.90 2.57 -5.57
C LYS A 297 21.81 3.53 -4.80
N LEU A 298 22.49 4.44 -5.51
CA LEU A 298 23.33 5.45 -4.87
C LEU A 298 22.52 6.34 -3.93
N SER A 299 21.36 6.81 -4.39
CA SER A 299 20.47 7.65 -3.60
C SER A 299 20.03 6.91 -2.32
N LEU A 300 19.58 5.67 -2.47
CA LEU A 300 19.18 4.84 -1.33
C LEU A 300 20.33 4.58 -0.34
N LEU A 301 21.52 4.21 -0.83
CA LEU A 301 22.69 3.97 0.03
C LEU A 301 23.14 5.23 0.78
N ASN A 302 23.07 6.39 0.13
CA ASN A 302 23.35 7.66 0.80
C ASN A 302 22.33 7.94 1.91
N PHE A 303 21.04 7.78 1.62
CA PHE A 303 20.00 7.96 2.62
C PHE A 303 20.20 7.03 3.83
N ILE A 304 20.48 5.76 3.58
CA ILE A 304 20.77 4.77 4.62
C ILE A 304 21.97 5.21 5.45
N PHE A 305 23.09 5.56 4.82
CA PHE A 305 24.30 5.96 5.53
C PHE A 305 24.07 7.18 6.44
N PHE A 306 23.31 8.19 5.98
CA PHE A 306 23.09 9.41 6.74
C PHE A 306 21.98 9.31 7.79
N ASN A 307 20.98 8.45 7.60
CA ASN A 307 19.79 8.44 8.46
C ASN A 307 19.52 7.09 9.16
N LEU A 308 20.02 5.98 8.63
CA LEU A 308 19.65 4.61 9.05
C LEU A 308 20.86 3.66 9.19
N LYS A 309 22.07 4.17 9.39
CA LYS A 309 23.31 3.37 9.36
C LYS A 309 23.33 2.22 10.37
N ASP A 310 22.65 2.39 11.50
CA ASP A 310 22.51 1.45 12.61
C ASP A 310 21.28 0.54 12.47
N LYS A 311 20.48 0.76 11.42
CA LYS A 311 19.20 0.11 11.13
C LYS A 311 19.21 -0.69 9.81
N LEU A 312 20.39 -0.92 9.22
CA LEU A 312 20.58 -1.62 7.96
C LEU A 312 20.68 -3.15 8.12
N TYR A 313 19.92 -3.86 7.30
CA TYR A 313 19.93 -5.31 7.21
C TYR A 313 20.08 -5.77 5.75
N LEU A 314 20.67 -6.95 5.55
CA LEU A 314 20.68 -7.65 4.26
C LEU A 314 19.88 -8.94 4.36
N SER A 315 19.05 -9.19 3.35
CA SER A 315 18.43 -10.48 3.18
C SER A 315 19.48 -11.51 2.77
N GLY A 316 19.49 -12.65 3.45
CA GLY A 316 20.36 -13.79 3.20
C GLY A 316 19.57 -15.10 3.12
N ILE A 317 20.30 -16.19 2.89
CA ILE A 317 19.76 -17.56 2.82
C ILE A 317 20.71 -18.45 3.63
N LYS A 318 20.14 -19.37 4.42
CA LYS A 318 20.88 -20.39 5.16
C LYS A 318 20.17 -21.73 5.15
N TYR A 319 20.93 -22.78 5.48
CA TYR A 319 20.37 -24.05 5.90
C TYR A 319 20.05 -23.99 7.40
N GLU A 320 18.89 -24.51 7.77
CA GLU A 320 18.51 -24.86 9.14
C GLU A 320 18.21 -26.36 9.17
N LEU A 321 18.19 -26.96 10.37
CA LEU A 321 17.84 -28.36 10.55
C LEU A 321 16.40 -28.44 11.08
N ASP A 322 15.61 -29.34 10.52
CA ASP A 322 14.30 -29.69 11.09
C ASP A 322 14.44 -30.62 12.31
N GLU A 323 13.31 -31.04 12.87
CA GLU A 323 13.26 -31.91 14.06
C GLU A 323 13.93 -33.28 13.85
N ASN A 324 14.14 -33.70 12.59
CA ASN A 324 14.78 -34.96 12.22
C ASN A 324 16.22 -34.76 11.71
N GLU A 325 16.85 -33.63 12.04
CA GLU A 325 18.19 -33.24 11.57
C GLU A 325 18.32 -33.14 10.04
N LYS A 326 17.20 -32.98 9.33
CA LYS A 326 17.24 -32.82 7.87
C LYS A 326 17.40 -31.33 7.52
N PRO A 327 18.36 -30.98 6.65
CA PRO A 327 18.58 -29.60 6.26
C PRO A 327 17.45 -29.07 5.38
N TYR A 328 16.98 -27.85 5.66
CA TYR A 328 16.05 -27.09 4.84
C TYR A 328 16.53 -25.65 4.65
N LEU A 329 16.13 -25.02 3.54
CA LEU A 329 16.50 -23.64 3.24
C LEU A 329 15.55 -22.66 3.93
N THR A 330 16.10 -21.61 4.52
CA THR A 330 15.32 -20.48 5.03
C THR A 330 15.95 -19.15 4.70
N ARG A 331 15.12 -18.10 4.72
CA ARG A 331 15.57 -16.71 4.61
C ARG A 331 16.07 -16.20 5.95
N THR A 332 17.05 -15.31 5.89
CA THR A 332 17.60 -14.66 7.07
C THR A 332 17.71 -13.16 6.85
N LYS A 333 17.76 -12.37 7.93
CA LYS A 333 18.22 -10.98 7.90
C LYS A 333 19.49 -10.86 8.71
N GLU A 334 20.55 -10.36 8.11
CA GLU A 334 21.79 -10.05 8.83
C GLU A 334 21.88 -8.54 9.03
N LYS A 335 22.10 -8.10 10.28
CA LYS A 335 22.46 -6.70 10.54
C LYS A 335 23.83 -6.42 9.94
N VAL A 336 23.96 -5.34 9.20
CA VAL A 336 25.24 -4.92 8.63
C VAL A 336 25.51 -3.46 8.96
N GLU A 337 26.77 -3.09 8.97
CA GLU A 337 27.21 -1.71 9.09
C GLU A 337 27.58 -1.17 7.70
N ILE A 338 27.35 0.13 7.50
CA ILE A 338 27.67 0.82 6.25
C ILE A 338 28.58 2.01 6.53
N TYR A 339 29.67 2.09 5.80
CA TYR A 339 30.60 3.21 5.81
C TYR A 339 30.78 3.78 4.40
N LYS A 340 30.72 5.10 4.27
CA LYS A 340 30.92 5.79 2.98
C LYS A 340 32.38 6.20 2.84
N LYS A 341 33.10 5.57 1.90
CA LYS A 341 34.52 5.87 1.61
C LYS A 341 34.68 7.09 0.70
N ASN A 342 33.79 7.23 -0.29
CA ASN A 342 33.72 8.40 -1.17
C ASN A 342 32.33 8.50 -1.82
N SER A 343 32.14 9.39 -2.79
CA SER A 343 30.84 9.64 -3.43
C SER A 343 30.21 8.42 -4.12
N LYS A 344 30.97 7.38 -4.45
CA LYS A 344 30.50 6.18 -5.18
C LYS A 344 30.96 4.86 -4.57
N THR A 345 31.63 4.90 -3.42
CA THR A 345 32.21 3.72 -2.78
C THR A 345 31.76 3.64 -1.34
N PHE A 346 31.25 2.47 -0.97
CA PHE A 346 30.85 2.13 0.38
C PHE A 346 31.56 0.86 0.83
N ILE A 347 31.71 0.68 2.14
CA ILE A 347 32.13 -0.54 2.78
C ILE A 347 30.92 -1.06 3.56
N ILE A 348 30.56 -2.31 3.30
CA ILE A 348 29.53 -3.03 4.04
C ILE A 348 30.22 -4.05 4.94
N THR A 349 29.96 -3.97 6.24
CA THR A 349 30.59 -4.84 7.25
C THR A 349 29.55 -5.76 7.86
N ARG A 350 29.80 -7.07 7.73
CA ARG A 350 28.96 -8.12 8.30
C ARG A 350 29.12 -8.18 9.82
N THR A 351 28.01 -8.08 10.55
CA THR A 351 28.03 -8.17 12.02
C THR A 351 27.86 -9.60 12.52
N ASN A 352 27.46 -10.54 11.66
CA ASN A 352 27.02 -11.90 12.03
C ASN A 352 25.82 -11.95 12.99
N LYS A 353 25.17 -10.81 13.30
CA LYS A 353 23.90 -10.78 14.04
C LYS A 353 22.78 -11.12 13.07
N ILE A 354 22.39 -12.39 13.07
CA ILE A 354 21.47 -12.97 12.10
C ILE A 354 20.15 -13.27 12.77
N ILE A 355 19.08 -12.82 12.13
CA ILE A 355 17.69 -13.09 12.49
C ILE A 355 17.18 -14.13 11.50
N ILE A 356 16.88 -15.32 11.98
CA ILE A 356 16.21 -16.35 11.18
C ILE A 356 14.75 -15.93 11.02
N LEU A 357 14.30 -15.92 9.77
CA LEU A 357 12.94 -15.53 9.45
C LEU A 357 12.09 -16.79 9.46
N LYS A 358 11.34 -17.01 10.54
CA LYS A 358 10.27 -18.02 10.55
C LYS A 358 9.01 -17.37 9.96
N ASP A 359 8.36 -18.10 9.06
CA ASP A 359 7.10 -17.70 8.40
C ASP A 359 5.91 -17.87 9.34
#